data_AF-A0A355B9U8-F1
#
_entry.id   AF-A0A355B9U8-F1
#
_cell.length_a   1.000
_cell.length_b   1.000
_cell.length_c   1.000
_cell.angle_alpha   90.00
_cell.angle_beta   90.00
_cell.angle_gamma   90.00
#
_symmetry.space_group_name_H-M   'P 1'
#
loop_
_entity.id
_entity.type
_entity.pdbx_description
1 polymer ?
#
loop_
_entity_poly.entity_id
_entity_poly.type
_entity_poly.pdbx_seq_one_letter_code
_entity_poly.pdbx_strand_id
1 'polypeptide(L)' 'MKLKKFEGNPILSPNPANDWENLVVCNPGVYYDDGKFYMLYRAA' A
#
# COMPACT_ATOMS: atom_id res chain seq x y z
N MET A 1 -6.88 -21.70 5.76
CA MET A 1 -5.41 -21.57 5.59
C MET A 1 -4.92 -20.44 6.50
N LYS A 2 -3.87 -20.62 7.30
CA LYS A 2 -3.27 -19.55 8.11
C LYS A 2 -2.04 -19.02 7.37
N LEU A 3 -2.12 -17.80 6.86
CA LEU A 3 -1.02 -17.14 6.17
C LEU A 3 -0.08 -16.48 7.17
N LYS A 4 1.23 -16.50 6.90
CA LYS A 4 2.21 -15.70 7.65
C LYS A 4 2.14 -14.26 7.14
N LYS A 5 1.94 -13.30 8.06
CA LYS A 5 2.01 -11.87 7.73
C LYS A 5 3.46 -11.47 7.46
N PHE A 6 3.66 -10.52 6.56
CA PHE A 6 4.95 -9.87 6.40
C PHE A 6 5.30 -9.09 7.68
N GLU A 7 6.52 -9.27 8.18
CA GLU A 7 6.98 -8.64 9.43
C GLU A 7 7.08 -7.12 9.30
N GLY A 8 7.35 -6.61 8.09
CA GLY A 8 7.44 -5.18 7.80
C GLY A 8 6.10 -4.51 7.50
N ASN A 9 4.97 -5.09 7.92
CA ASN A 9 3.68 -4.40 7.80
C ASN A 9 3.57 -3.24 8.81
N PRO A 10 2.91 -2.13 8.44
CA PRO A 10 2.29 -1.86 7.14
C PRO A 10 3.31 -1.49 6.05
N ILE A 11 3.07 -1.94 4.81
CA ILE A 11 3.95 -1.63 3.65
C ILE A 11 3.73 -0.21 3.08
N LEU A 12 2.62 0.43 3.41
CA LEU A 12 2.27 1.81 3.06
C LEU A 12 1.45 2.39 4.20
N SER A 13 1.69 3.65 4.56
CA SER A 13 0.95 4.38 5.60
C SER A 13 0.60 5.78 5.12
N PRO A 14 -0.48 6.40 5.65
CA PRO A 14 -0.83 7.78 5.30
C PRO A 14 0.34 8.71 5.51
N ASN A 15 0.47 9.71 4.65
CA ASN A 15 1.51 10.71 4.75
C ASN A 15 0.91 12.08 5.07
N PRO A 16 1.07 12.61 6.29
CA PRO A 16 0.50 13.90 6.69
C PRO A 16 1.01 15.09 5.88
N ALA A 17 2.14 14.97 5.19
CA ALA A 17 2.68 16.02 4.33
C ALA A 17 1.96 16.12 2.97
N ASN A 18 1.17 15.11 2.60
CA ASN A 18 0.45 15.04 1.33
C ASN A 18 -1.06 15.08 1.58
N ASP A 19 -1.70 16.22 1.29
CA ASP A 19 -3.12 16.45 1.62
C ASP A 19 -4.10 15.41 1.07
N TRP A 20 -3.77 14.77 -0.06
CA TRP A 20 -4.65 13.82 -0.74
C TRP A 20 -4.58 12.38 -0.18
N GLU A 21 -3.62 12.08 0.69
CA GLU A 21 -3.40 10.75 1.30
C GLU A 21 -3.13 10.82 2.80
N ASN A 22 -3.42 11.97 3.43
CA ASN A 22 -3.04 12.23 4.81
C ASN A 22 -3.89 11.45 5.82
N LEU A 23 -5.09 10.98 5.44
CA LEU A 23 -6.03 10.35 6.34
C LEU A 23 -5.97 8.83 6.22
N VAL A 24 -6.01 8.30 5.00
CA VAL A 24 -6.02 6.85 4.77
C VAL A 24 -5.41 6.45 3.43
N VAL A 25 -4.69 5.34 3.45
CA VAL A 25 -4.27 4.60 2.26
C VAL A 25 -4.73 3.14 2.40
N CYS A 26 -5.49 2.63 1.43
CA CYS A 26 -6.08 1.29 1.53
C CYS A 26 -6.44 0.69 0.17
N ASN A 27 -6.95 -0.55 0.22
CA ASN A 27 -7.52 -1.30 -0.91
C ASN A 27 -6.70 -1.24 -2.22
N PRO A 28 -5.40 -1.59 -2.19
CA PRO A 28 -4.57 -1.50 -3.39
C PRO A 28 -4.87 -2.60 -4.41
N GLY A 29 -4.74 -2.25 -5.68
CA GLY A 29 -4.46 -3.19 -6.77
C GLY A 29 -2.95 -3.24 -7.02
N VAL A 30 -2.40 -4.44 -7.26
CA VAL A 30 -0.96 -4.62 -7.52
C VAL A 30 -0.75 -5.38 -8.82
N TYR A 31 0.15 -4.87 -9.65
CA TYR A 31 0.61 -5.49 -10.89
C TYR A 31 2.13 -5.72 -10.81
N TYR A 32 2.60 -6.85 -11.33
CA TYR A 32 4.03 -7.17 -11.39
C TYR A 32 4.47 -7.25 -12.84
N ASP A 33 5.54 -6.52 -13.16
CA ASP A 33 6.15 -6.51 -14.49
C ASP A 33 7.65 -6.23 -14.38
N ASP A 34 8.45 -7.00 -15.13
CA ASP A 34 9.91 -6.93 -15.22
C ASP A 34 10.65 -6.64 -13.89
N GLY A 35 10.42 -7.48 -12.88
CA GLY A 35 11.12 -7.34 -11.58
C GLY A 35 10.55 -6.27 -10.66
N LYS A 36 9.48 -5.56 -11.07
CA LYS A 36 8.92 -4.42 -10.35
C LYS A 36 7.43 -4.62 -10.03
N PHE A 37 7.07 -4.28 -8.80
CA PHE A 37 5.67 -4.18 -8.37
C PHE A 37 5.17 -2.75 -8.54
N TYR A 38 4.00 -2.61 -9.17
CA TYR A 38 3.26 -1.37 -9.33
C TYR A 38 2.00 -1.46 -8.47
N MET A 39 1.84 -0.52 -7.55
CA MET A 39 0.69 -0.48 -6.64
C MET A 39 -0.16 0.76 -6.95
N LEU A 40 -1.42 0.54 -7.32
CA LEU A 40 -2.44 1.57 -7.36
C LEU A 40 -3.29 1.47 -6.09
N TYR A 41 -3.15 2.41 -5.17
CA TYR A 41 -3.87 2.42 -3.91
C TYR A 41 -4.95 3.51 -3.87
N ARG A 42 -5.97 3.29 -3.03
CA ARG A 42 -6.98 4.31 -2.71
C ARG A 42 -6.46 5.18 -1.59
N ALA A 43 -6.57 6.50 -1.77
CA ALA A 43 -6.17 7.50 -0.78
C ALA A 43 -7.34 8.45 -0.44
N ALA A 44 -7.33 8.98 0.77
CA ALA A 44 -8.11 10.13 1.20
C ALA A 44 -7.42 10.83 2.37
#